data_AF-A0AAI9ST76-F1
#
_entry.id   AF-A0AAI9ST76-F1
#
_cell.length_a   1.000
_cell.length_b   1.000
_cell.length_c   1.000
_cell.angle_alpha   90.00
_cell.angle_beta   90.00
_cell.angle_gamma   90.00
#
_symmetry.space_group_name_H-M   'P 1'
#
loop_
_entity.id
_entity.type
_entity.pdbx_description
1 polymer ?
#
loop_
_entity_poly.entity_id
_entity_poly.type
_entity_poly.pdbx_seq_one_letter_code
_entity_poly.pdbx_strand_id
1 'polypeptide(L)'
;MPMQYRPAAEGREVKPSGIPSPGNNAYLSDVFTSNAPEDKKISCGFFRLEKGEALTYNYTYDEMKIFLEVEGEYTLTDETGFKVNVSQGDVFYFPKGSTITFETTGYGLAFFTGSRPNGAS
;
A
#
# COMPACT_ATOMS: atom_id res chain seq x y z
N MET A 1 3.78 -0.58 -27.15
CA MET A 1 4.91 -0.81 -26.21
C MET A 1 4.98 -2.29 -25.89
N PRO A 2 6.17 -2.89 -25.74
CA PRO A 2 6.30 -4.28 -25.35
C PRO A 2 5.81 -4.52 -23.91
N MET A 3 5.47 -5.77 -23.61
CA MET A 3 5.11 -6.21 -22.25
C MET A 3 6.27 -5.94 -21.27
N GLN A 4 5.93 -5.50 -20.06
CA GLN A 4 6.88 -5.38 -18.96
C GLN A 4 6.70 -6.55 -18.00
N TYR A 5 7.81 -7.06 -17.46
CA TYR A 5 7.83 -8.18 -16.53
C TYR A 5 8.88 -7.90 -15.46
N ARG A 6 8.54 -8.20 -14.21
CA ARG A 6 9.48 -8.23 -13.08
C ARG A 6 9.25 -9.53 -12.31
N PRO A 7 10.27 -10.39 -12.18
CA PRO A 7 10.14 -11.61 -11.38
C PRO A 7 9.92 -11.27 -9.90
N ALA A 8 9.42 -12.24 -9.13
CA ALA A 8 9.18 -12.06 -7.69
C ALA A 8 10.43 -11.60 -6.93
N ALA A 9 11.61 -12.15 -7.29
CA ALA A 9 12.92 -11.79 -6.75
C ALA A 9 13.31 -10.31 -6.94
N GLU A 10 12.70 -9.62 -7.91
CA GLU A 10 12.91 -8.18 -8.20
C GLU A 10 11.67 -7.32 -7.85
N GLY A 11 10.63 -7.95 -7.29
CA GLY A 11 9.36 -7.35 -6.96
C GLY A 11 8.95 -7.71 -5.54
N ARG A 12 8.06 -8.69 -5.40
CA ARG A 12 7.45 -9.08 -4.12
C ARG A 12 8.47 -9.41 -3.02
N GLU A 13 9.58 -10.08 -3.37
CA GLU A 13 10.58 -10.55 -2.40
C GLU A 13 11.57 -9.46 -1.99
N VAL A 14 11.57 -8.32 -2.69
CA VAL A 14 12.39 -7.16 -2.33
C VAL A 14 11.66 -6.36 -1.26
N LYS A 15 12.29 -6.20 -0.08
CA LYS A 15 11.74 -5.33 0.96
C LYS A 15 11.58 -3.91 0.38
N PRO A 16 10.37 -3.31 0.44
CA PRO A 16 10.17 -1.96 -0.07
C PRO A 16 11.01 -0.92 0.70
N SER A 17 11.24 0.22 0.07
CA SER A 17 11.95 1.36 0.67
C SER A 17 11.12 1.99 1.79
N GLY A 18 11.78 2.46 2.85
CA GLY A 18 11.10 3.12 3.97
C GLY A 18 10.45 4.44 3.53
N ILE A 19 9.26 4.71 4.06
CA ILE A 19 8.57 6.00 3.89
C ILE A 19 8.50 6.75 5.22
N PRO A 20 8.41 8.10 5.20
CA PRO A 20 8.17 8.88 6.40
C PRO A 20 6.94 8.35 7.15
N SER A 21 7.14 7.89 8.37
CA SER A 21 6.10 7.36 9.24
C SER A 21 6.49 7.59 10.70
N PRO A 22 5.53 7.79 11.62
CA PRO A 22 5.84 8.04 13.03
C PRO A 22 6.80 7.01 13.65
N GLY A 23 6.59 5.72 13.35
CA GLY A 23 7.42 4.62 13.85
C GLY A 23 8.58 4.20 12.95
N ASN A 24 8.83 4.85 11.81
CA ASN A 24 9.79 4.41 10.77
C ASN A 24 9.61 2.93 10.36
N ASN A 25 8.38 2.43 10.43
CA ASN A 25 7.98 1.03 10.26
C ASN A 25 7.11 0.81 9.02
N ALA A 26 6.88 1.85 8.21
CA ALA A 26 6.16 1.77 6.95
C ALA A 26 7.13 1.77 5.77
N TYR A 27 6.84 0.93 4.78
CA TYR A 27 7.65 0.74 3.59
C TYR A 27 6.76 0.68 2.35
N LEU A 28 7.17 1.35 1.27
CA LEU A 28 6.45 1.37 0.01
C LEU A 28 7.43 1.46 -1.15
N SER A 29 7.17 0.72 -2.23
CA SER A 29 7.92 0.84 -3.48
C SER A 29 7.07 0.49 -4.69
N ASP A 30 7.17 1.33 -5.72
CA ASP A 30 6.52 1.12 -7.00
C ASP A 30 7.30 0.09 -7.83
N VAL A 31 6.57 -0.85 -8.44
CA VAL A 31 7.09 -1.88 -9.34
C VAL A 31 6.93 -1.44 -10.79
N PHE A 32 5.75 -0.93 -11.14
CA PHE A 32 5.46 -0.38 -12.47
C PHE A 32 4.69 0.93 -12.36
N THR A 33 4.94 1.79 -13.34
CA THR A 33 4.14 2.99 -13.59
C THR A 33 3.81 3.03 -15.07
N SER A 34 2.53 3.21 -15.38
CA SER A 34 2.07 3.35 -16.77
C SER A 34 2.67 4.57 -17.45
N ASN A 35 2.86 4.51 -18.77
CA ASN A 35 3.28 5.65 -19.59
C ASN A 35 2.11 6.54 -20.03
N ALA A 36 1.06 6.64 -19.22
CA ALA A 36 -0.08 7.51 -19.49
C ALA A 36 0.27 8.98 -19.17
N PRO A 37 -0.54 9.94 -19.64
CA PRO A 37 -0.54 11.30 -19.10
C PRO A 37 -0.69 11.30 -17.57
N GLU A 38 -0.21 12.35 -16.91
CA GLU A 38 -0.12 12.42 -15.44
C GLU A 38 -1.47 12.22 -14.73
N ASP A 39 -2.53 12.80 -15.28
CA ASP A 39 -3.92 12.71 -14.79
C ASP A 39 -4.56 11.32 -14.97
N LYS A 40 -3.91 10.43 -15.74
CA LYS A 40 -4.37 9.07 -16.04
C LYS A 40 -3.34 8.01 -15.63
N LYS A 41 -2.31 8.43 -14.90
CA LYS A 41 -1.19 7.57 -14.55
C LYS A 41 -1.61 6.64 -13.43
N ILE A 42 -1.44 5.35 -13.69
CA ILE A 42 -1.50 4.31 -12.66
C ILE A 42 -0.10 3.84 -12.31
N SER A 43 0.13 3.60 -11.03
CA SER A 43 1.31 2.93 -10.49
C SER A 43 0.86 1.73 -9.65
N CYS A 44 1.68 0.70 -9.60
CA CYS A 44 1.45 -0.45 -8.73
C CYS A 44 2.73 -0.86 -8.03
N GLY A 45 2.60 -1.49 -6.87
CA GLY A 45 3.75 -1.85 -6.07
C GLY A 45 3.40 -2.63 -4.82
N PHE A 46 4.33 -2.64 -3.87
CA PHE A 46 4.17 -3.32 -2.60
C PHE A 46 4.25 -2.33 -1.44
N PHE A 47 3.29 -2.45 -0.53
CA PHE A 47 3.24 -1.74 0.74
C PHE A 47 3.47 -2.75 1.86
N ARG A 48 4.35 -2.43 2.79
CA ARG A 48 4.63 -3.23 3.97
C ARG A 48 4.56 -2.35 5.20
N LEU A 49 3.81 -2.79 6.20
CA LEU A 49 3.83 -2.20 7.53
C LEU A 49 4.34 -3.25 8.51
N GLU A 50 5.34 -2.89 9.30
CA GLU A 50 5.85 -3.71 10.40
C GLU A 50 5.32 -3.18 11.74
N LYS A 51 5.35 -4.01 12.77
CA LYS A 51 4.95 -3.65 14.13
C LYS A 51 5.64 -2.36 14.56
N GLY A 52 4.85 -1.43 15.07
CA GLY A 52 5.33 -0.13 15.54
C GLY A 52 4.16 0.81 15.76
N GLU A 53 4.42 2.11 15.61
CA GLU A 53 3.37 3.11 15.68
C GLU A 53 2.41 3.00 14.50
N ALA A 54 1.15 3.40 14.73
CA ALA A 54 0.12 3.40 13.71
C ALA A 54 0.48 4.36 12.57
N LEU A 55 0.22 3.95 11.33
CA LEU A 55 0.35 4.82 10.17
C LEU A 55 -1.03 5.39 9.85
N THR A 56 -1.21 6.70 9.98
CA THR A 56 -2.40 7.39 9.44
C THR A 56 -2.02 8.03 8.12
N TYR A 57 -2.80 7.77 7.07
CA TYR A 57 -2.52 8.26 5.73
C TYR A 57 -3.78 8.86 5.08
N ASN A 58 -3.63 10.06 4.51
CA ASN A 58 -4.68 10.72 3.75
C ASN A 58 -4.49 10.47 2.25
N TYR A 59 -5.47 9.82 1.63
CA TYR A 59 -5.42 9.44 0.23
C TYR A 59 -5.76 10.63 -0.69
N THR A 60 -4.77 11.15 -1.42
CA THR A 60 -4.98 12.24 -2.39
C THR A 60 -5.36 11.74 -3.79
N TYR A 61 -5.44 10.42 -3.97
CA TYR A 61 -5.78 9.70 -5.18
C TYR A 61 -6.51 8.38 -4.83
N ASP A 62 -7.15 7.76 -5.82
CA ASP A 62 -7.77 6.44 -5.66
C ASP A 62 -6.73 5.33 -5.61
N GLU A 63 -6.82 4.46 -4.60
CA GLU A 63 -5.95 3.29 -4.44
C GLU A 63 -6.77 2.03 -4.12
N MET A 64 -6.41 0.92 -4.75
CA MET A 64 -6.88 -0.40 -4.35
C MET A 64 -5.71 -1.25 -3.89
N LYS A 65 -5.93 -2.14 -2.92
CA LYS A 65 -4.91 -3.11 -2.52
C LYS A 65 -5.49 -4.46 -2.12
N ILE A 66 -4.66 -5.48 -2.26
CA ILE A 66 -4.90 -6.82 -1.73
C ILE A 66 -3.80 -7.16 -0.73
N PHE A 67 -4.17 -7.65 0.45
CA PHE A 67 -3.20 -8.15 1.44
C PHE A 67 -2.74 -9.55 1.06
N LEU A 68 -1.45 -9.70 0.81
CA LEU A 68 -0.82 -10.96 0.41
C LEU A 68 -0.34 -11.77 1.60
N GLU A 69 0.09 -11.08 2.66
CA GLU A 69 0.57 -11.69 3.91
C GLU A 69 0.11 -10.83 5.08
N VAL A 70 -0.32 -11.48 6.15
CA VAL A 70 -0.66 -10.86 7.43
C VAL A 70 -0.12 -11.76 8.54
N GLU A 71 0.81 -11.22 9.34
CA GLU A 71 1.32 -11.88 10.55
C GLU A 71 0.89 -11.07 11.77
N GLY A 72 0.34 -11.77 12.77
CA GLY A 72 -0.26 -11.14 13.94
C GLY A 72 -1.64 -10.54 13.64
N GLU A 73 -2.00 -9.50 14.38
CA GLU A 73 -3.23 -8.75 14.14
C GLU A 73 -2.91 -7.56 13.23
N TYR A 74 -3.79 -7.31 12.25
CA TYR A 74 -3.69 -6.18 11.35
C TYR A 74 -5.06 -5.51 11.25
N THR A 75 -5.11 -4.21 11.47
CA THR A 75 -6.34 -3.45 11.57
C THR A 75 -6.29 -2.24 10.66
N LEU A 76 -7.40 -2.00 9.96
CA LEU A 76 -7.67 -0.76 9.23
C LEU A 76 -8.84 -0.06 9.89
N THR A 77 -8.70 1.24 10.11
CA THR A 77 -9.79 2.10 10.58
C THR A 77 -9.90 3.32 9.67
N ASP A 78 -11.11 3.67 9.22
CA ASP A 78 -11.35 4.88 8.43
C ASP A 78 -11.74 6.08 9.32
N GLU A 79 -11.89 7.26 8.70
CA GLU A 79 -12.27 8.49 9.38
C GLU A 79 -13.68 8.47 10.03
N THR A 80 -14.54 7.53 9.64
CA THR A 80 -15.88 7.35 10.22
C THR A 80 -15.86 6.46 11.47
N GLY A 81 -14.72 5.82 11.74
CA GLY A 81 -14.55 4.80 12.77
C GLY A 81 -14.92 3.39 12.30
N PHE A 82 -15.18 3.19 11.00
CA PHE A 82 -15.36 1.85 10.46
C PHE A 82 -14.03 1.10 10.52
N LYS A 83 -14.07 -0.09 11.12
CA LYS A 83 -12.89 -0.84 11.51
C LYS A 83 -12.97 -2.28 10.99
N VAL A 84 -11.88 -2.75 10.40
CA VAL A 84 -11.75 -4.11 9.84
C VAL A 84 -10.48 -4.77 10.36
N ASN A 85 -10.60 -6.00 10.83
CA ASN A 85 -9.46 -6.90 11.08
C ASN A 85 -9.10 -7.59 9.77
N VAL A 86 -7.94 -7.26 9.22
CA VAL A 86 -7.49 -7.68 7.91
C VAL A 86 -6.94 -9.10 7.94
N SER A 87 -7.34 -9.89 6.95
CA SER A 87 -6.84 -11.23 6.69
C SER A 87 -6.12 -11.30 5.34
N GLN A 88 -5.30 -12.33 5.16
CA GLN A 88 -4.68 -12.62 3.87
C GLN A 88 -5.75 -12.86 2.80
N GLY A 89 -5.63 -12.16 1.67
CA GLY A 89 -6.55 -12.19 0.55
C GLY A 89 -7.59 -11.06 0.55
N ASP A 90 -7.72 -10.31 1.64
CA ASP A 90 -8.67 -9.20 1.71
C ASP A 90 -8.29 -8.07 0.75
N VAL A 91 -9.31 -7.48 0.13
CA VAL A 91 -9.19 -6.42 -0.86
C VAL A 91 -9.83 -5.16 -0.32
N PHE A 92 -9.16 -4.03 -0.51
CA PHE A 92 -9.63 -2.71 -0.08
C PHE A 92 -9.60 -1.73 -1.24
N TYR A 93 -10.55 -0.81 -1.22
CA TYR A 93 -10.57 0.38 -2.06
C TYR A 93 -10.59 1.62 -1.16
N PHE A 94 -9.61 2.49 -1.34
CA PHE A 94 -9.52 3.78 -0.67
C PHE A 94 -9.82 4.87 -1.69
N PRO A 95 -11.02 5.46 -1.63
CA PRO A 95 -11.36 6.55 -2.52
C PRO A 95 -10.52 7.78 -2.18
N LYS A 96 -10.24 8.60 -3.20
CA LYS A 96 -9.62 9.91 -2.99
C LYS A 96 -10.38 10.71 -1.93
N GLY A 97 -9.66 11.22 -0.93
CA GLY A 97 -10.16 11.98 0.20
C GLY A 97 -10.33 11.17 1.49
N SER A 98 -10.29 9.83 1.42
CA SER A 98 -10.36 8.98 2.62
C SER A 98 -9.09 9.09 3.48
N THR A 99 -9.24 8.86 4.78
CA THR A 99 -8.13 8.81 5.72
C THR A 99 -8.15 7.48 6.44
N ILE A 100 -7.08 6.71 6.27
CA ILE A 100 -7.01 5.34 6.80
C ILE A 100 -5.86 5.24 7.80
N THR A 101 -6.18 4.65 8.93
CA THR A 101 -5.21 4.29 9.97
C THR A 101 -4.91 2.81 9.89
N PHE A 102 -3.62 2.47 9.77
CA PHE A 102 -3.10 1.12 9.71
C PHE A 102 -2.38 0.79 11.02
N GLU A 103 -2.76 -0.33 11.63
CA GLU A 103 -2.17 -0.83 12.87
C GLU A 103 -1.81 -2.30 12.72
N THR A 104 -0.67 -2.72 13.25
CA THR A 104 -0.31 -4.14 13.29
C THR A 104 0.53 -4.50 14.49
N THR A 105 0.30 -5.71 15.02
CA THR A 105 1.13 -6.30 16.08
C THR A 105 2.27 -7.17 15.55
N GLY A 106 2.31 -7.46 14.24
CA GLY A 106 3.33 -8.24 13.55
C GLY A 106 3.77 -7.54 12.26
N TYR A 107 3.30 -7.99 11.10
CA TYR A 107 3.47 -7.24 9.85
C TYR A 107 2.34 -7.53 8.85
N GLY A 108 2.20 -6.67 7.85
CA GLY A 108 1.38 -6.94 6.67
C GLY A 108 2.11 -6.55 5.40
N LEU A 109 1.92 -7.35 4.35
CA LEU A 109 2.40 -7.08 2.99
C LEU A 109 1.19 -7.02 2.05
N ALA A 110 1.05 -5.94 1.32
CA ALA A 110 -0.03 -5.73 0.35
C ALA A 110 0.52 -5.37 -1.03
N PHE A 111 -0.12 -5.87 -2.08
CA PHE A 111 0.04 -5.34 -3.42
C PHE A 111 -0.99 -4.23 -3.64
N PHE A 112 -0.56 -3.08 -4.11
CA PHE A 112 -1.43 -1.93 -4.37
C PHE A 112 -1.38 -1.50 -5.84
N THR A 113 -2.43 -0.83 -6.27
CA THR A 113 -2.42 0.03 -7.45
C THR A 113 -3.13 1.33 -7.13
N GLY A 114 -2.54 2.45 -7.55
CA GLY A 114 -3.08 3.79 -7.32
C GLY A 114 -3.01 4.67 -8.56
N SER A 115 -3.97 5.57 -8.68
CA SER A 115 -4.05 6.58 -9.75
C SER A 115 -3.10 7.75 -9.47
N ARG A 116 -1.79 7.46 -9.43
CA ARG A 116 -0.72 8.41 -9.13
C ARG A 116 0.52 8.22 -10.01
N PRO A 117 1.33 9.28 -10.21
CA PRO A 117 2.67 9.14 -10.77
C PRO A 117 3.60 8.37 -9.81
N ASN A 118 4.76 7.97 -10.34
CA ASN A 118 5.75 7.23 -9.58
C ASN A 118 6.23 8.02 -8.35
N GLY A 119 6.29 7.38 -7.19
CA GLY A 119 6.83 7.94 -5.96
C GLY A 119 5.95 9.01 -5.29
N ALA A 120 4.73 9.24 -5.75
CA ALA A 120 3.82 10.19 -5.12
C ALA A 120 3.17 9.58 -3.86
N SER A 121 3.89 9.60 -2.75
CA SER A 121 3.37 9.32 -1.40
C SER A 121 2.68 10.54 -0.81
#